data_AF-A0A6P0PBZ1-F1
#
_entry.id   AF-A0A6P0PBZ1-F1
#
_cell.length_a   1.000
_cell.length_b   1.000
_cell.length_c   1.000
_cell.angle_alpha   90.00
_cell.angle_beta   90.00
_cell.angle_gamma   90.00
#
_symmetry.space_group_name_H-M   'P 1'
#
loop_
_entity.id
_entity.type
_entity.pdbx_description
1 polymer ?
#
loop_
_entity_poly.entity_id
_entity_poly.type
_entity_poly.pdbx_seq_one_letter_code
_entity_poly.pdbx_strand_id
1 'polypeptide(L)' 'MSKRLSEAMGGQMWVETEIDRGSTFRFTMMAMATNTNTESKLKKSQPELTEKQVLVVDDNATNRQIITL' A
#
# COMPACT_ATOMS: atom_id res chain seq x y z
N MET A 1 -2.98 -16.37 10.60
CA MET A 1 -1.91 -15.40 10.93
C MET A 1 -2.39 -13.96 10.86
N SER A 2 -3.15 -13.56 9.84
CA SER A 2 -3.55 -12.17 9.62
C SER A 2 -4.36 -11.54 10.77
N LYS A 3 -5.34 -12.25 11.34
CA LYS A 3 -6.12 -11.74 12.51
C LYS A 3 -5.24 -11.45 13.73
N ARG A 4 -4.35 -12.39 14.09
CA ARG A 4 -3.44 -12.23 15.24
C ARG A 4 -2.46 -11.07 15.04
N LEU A 5 -2.03 -10.83 13.80
CA LEU A 5 -1.17 -9.69 13.47
C LEU A 5 -1.92 -8.36 13.64
N SER A 6 -3.13 -8.24 13.10
CA SER A 6 -3.94 -7.02 13.27
C SER A 6 -4.24 -6.71 14.74
N GLU A 7 -4.57 -7.73 15.54
CA GLU A 7 -4.78 -7.59 16.99
C GLU A 7 -3.49 -7.20 17.72
N ALA A 8 -2.35 -7.79 17.36
CA ALA A 8 -1.04 -7.43 17.93
C ALA A 8 -0.63 -5.99 17.59
N MET A 9 -1.09 -5.46 16.45
CA MET A 9 -0.91 -4.05 16.04
C MET A 9 -1.97 -3.11 16.64
N GLY A 10 -2.75 -3.57 17.64
CA GLY A 10 -3.75 -2.74 18.32
C GLY A 10 -5.02 -2.47 17.51
N GLY A 11 -5.28 -3.26 16.47
CA GLY A 11 -6.48 -3.16 15.65
C GLY A 11 -7.38 -4.39 15.72
N GLN A 12 -8.27 -4.53 14.75
CA GLN A 12 -9.29 -5.58 14.67
C GLN A 12 -9.37 -6.13 13.24
N MET A 13 -9.90 -7.35 13.07
CA MET A 13 -10.14 -7.95 11.76
C MET A 13 -11.48 -8.68 11.73
N TRP A 14 -12.25 -8.49 10.64
CA TRP A 14 -13.55 -9.13 10.41
C TRP A 14 -13.76 -9.42 8.92
N VAL A 15 -14.83 -10.15 8.62
CA VAL A 15 -15.22 -10.51 7.26
C VAL A 15 -16.65 -10.08 7.00
N GLU A 16 -16.89 -9.52 5.82
CA GLU A 16 -18.21 -9.27 5.27
C GLU A 16 -18.40 -10.22 4.09
N THR A 17 -19.42 -11.07 4.15
CA THR A 17 -19.73 -12.04 3.10
C THR A 17 -21.14 -11.80 2.61
N GLU A 18 -21.32 -11.80 1.31
CA GLU A 18 -22.62 -11.81 0.65
C GLU A 18 -22.69 -13.05 -0.27
N ILE A 19 -23.79 -13.81 -0.15
CA ILE A 19 -24.03 -15.01 -0.95
C ILE A 19 -23.96 -14.63 -2.43
N ASP A 20 -23.24 -15.43 -3.22
CA ASP A 20 -22.97 -15.22 -4.65
C ASP A 20 -22.17 -13.96 -5.04
N ARG A 21 -21.65 -13.19 -4.08
CA ARG A 21 -20.72 -12.06 -4.34
C ARG A 21 -19.32 -12.22 -3.73
N GLY A 22 -19.15 -13.23 -2.87
CA GLY A 22 -17.87 -13.54 -2.22
C GLY A 22 -17.69 -12.85 -0.87
N SER A 23 -16.43 -12.76 -0.43
CA SER A 23 -16.05 -12.29 0.91
C SER A 23 -15.03 -11.16 0.85
N THR A 24 -15.28 -10.09 1.61
CA THR A 24 -14.33 -8.99 1.84
C THR A 24 -13.77 -9.07 3.25
N PHE A 25 -12.45 -9.22 3.36
CA PHE A 25 -11.75 -9.22 4.64
C PHE A 25 -11.28 -7.79 4.96
N ARG A 26 -11.69 -7.27 6.11
CA ARG A 26 -11.31 -5.94 6.58
C ARG A 26 -10.49 -6.04 7.85
N PHE A 27 -9.55 -5.12 8.02
CA PHE A 27 -8.80 -4.98 9.25
C PHE A 27 -8.44 -3.53 9.53
N THR A 28 -8.16 -3.26 10.80
CA THR A 28 -7.62 -1.99 11.29
C THR A 28 -6.29 -2.25 11.98
N MET A 29 -5.49 -1.21 12.15
CA MET A 29 -4.26 -1.21 12.94
C MET A 29 -4.01 0.18 13.52
N MET A 30 -3.35 0.23 14.67
CA MET A 30 -2.85 1.49 15.22
C MET A 30 -1.44 1.74 14.66
N ALA A 31 -1.24 2.86 13.98
CA ALA A 31 0.05 3.25 13.45
C ALA A 31 0.36 4.69 13.86
N MET A 32 1.57 4.92 14.36
CA MET A 32 2.05 6.29 14.57
C MET A 32 2.37 6.90 13.21
N ALA A 33 1.69 8.00 12.88
CA ALA A 33 2.06 8.80 11.73
C ALA A 33 3.47 9.37 11.95
N THR A 34 4.39 9.04 11.06
CA THR A 34 5.71 9.65 11.04
C THR A 34 5.65 10.91 10.17
N ASN A 35 6.34 11.98 10.59
CA ASN A 35 6.56 13.19 9.80
C ASN A 35 7.60 12.93 8.68
N THR A 36 7.50 11.80 7.98
CA THR A 36 8.19 11.65 6.71
C THR A 36 7.42 12.46 5.70
N ASN A 37 7.97 13.60 5.32
CA ASN A 37 7.61 14.28 4.07
C ASN A 37 8.07 13.41 2.89
N THR A 38 7.48 12.23 2.74
CA THR A 38 7.79 11.26 1.68
C THR A 38 7.37 11.81 0.33
N GLU A 39 6.38 12.72 0.32
CA GLU A 39 6.05 13.52 -0.85
C GLU A 39 7.28 14.27 -1.36
N SER A 40 8.15 14.81 -0.51
CA SER A 40 9.31 15.59 -0.97
C SER A 40 10.44 14.76 -1.58
N LYS A 41 10.55 13.45 -1.28
CA LYS A 41 11.58 12.59 -1.90
C LYS A 41 11.13 12.00 -3.23
N LEU A 42 9.84 11.67 -3.39
CA LEU A 42 9.29 11.17 -4.65
C LEU A 42 8.87 12.27 -5.62
N LYS A 43 8.44 13.45 -5.14
CA LYS A 43 8.12 14.63 -6.00
C LYS A 43 9.36 15.41 -6.45
N LYS A 44 10.56 15.04 -6.01
CA LYS A 44 11.77 15.58 -6.61
C LYS A 44 11.92 14.92 -7.97
N SER A 45 11.71 15.71 -9.03
CA SER A 45 12.06 15.33 -10.39
C SER A 45 13.42 14.65 -10.38
N GLN A 46 13.51 13.47 -10.99
CA GLN A 46 14.76 12.72 -11.15
C GLN A 46 15.40 13.21 -12.45
N PRO A 47 16.30 14.22 -12.42
CA PRO A 47 16.83 14.85 -13.63
C PRO A 47 17.53 13.85 -14.56
N GLU A 48 18.04 12.75 -14.01
CA GLU A 48 18.71 11.66 -14.76
C GLU A 48 17.75 10.78 -15.57
N LEU A 49 16.46 10.76 -15.20
CA LEU A 49 15.40 10.01 -15.88
C LEU A 49 14.53 10.89 -16.78
N THR A 50 14.72 12.21 -16.74
CA THR A 50 14.07 13.13 -17.68
C THR A 50 14.40 12.69 -19.11
N GLU A 51 13.36 12.58 -19.95
CA GLU A 51 13.43 12.14 -21.35
C GLU A 51 13.82 10.66 -21.58
N LYS A 52 13.89 9.83 -20.53
CA LYS A 52 14.17 8.39 -20.66
C LYS A 52 12.91 7.54 -20.60
N GLN A 53 12.89 6.47 -21.40
CA GLN A 53 11.89 5.41 -21.26
C GLN A 53 12.26 4.51 -20.08
N VAL A 54 11.39 4.45 -19.07
CA VAL A 54 11.59 3.66 -17.84
C VAL A 54 10.63 2.47 -17.85
N LEU A 55 11.15 1.26 -17.60
CA LEU A 55 10.34 0.06 -17.41
C LEU A 55 10.28 -0.28 -15.92
N VAL A 56 9.07 -0.29 -15.36
CA VAL A 56 8.82 -0.67 -13.96
C VAL A 56 8.48 -2.17 -13.91
N VAL A 57 9.27 -2.95 -13.17
CA VAL A 57 9.05 -4.39 -12.98
C VAL A 57 8.88 -4.69 -11.50
N ASP A 58 7.71 -5.20 -11.14
CA ASP A 58 7.37 -5.66 -9.79
C ASP A 58 6.35 -6.80 -9.93
N ASP A 59 6.40 -7.77 -9.02
CA ASP A 59 5.52 -8.94 -9.02
C ASP A 59 4.08 -8.59 -8.60
N ASN A 60 3.89 -7.50 -7.86
CA ASN A 60 2.61 -7.04 -7.38
C ASN A 60 2.05 -5.89 -8.25
N ALA A 61 0.85 -6.11 -8.80
CA ALA A 61 0.18 -5.13 -9.65
C ALA A 61 -0.12 -3.80 -8.97
N THR A 62 -0.43 -3.83 -7.66
CA THR A 62 -0.69 -2.62 -6.85
C THR A 62 0.60 -1.81 -6.69
N ASN A 63 1.74 -2.45 -6.48
CA ASN A 63 3.02 -1.76 -6.35
C ASN A 63 3.40 -1.02 -7.64
N ARG A 64 3.18 -1.64 -8.80
CA ARG A 64 3.42 -0.99 -10.10
C ARG A 64 2.61 0.30 -10.29
N GLN A 65 1.42 0.40 -9.70
CA GLN A 65 0.55 1.58 -9.80
C GLN A 65 0.94 2.72 -8.86
N ILE A 66 1.64 2.42 -7.77
CA ILE A 66 2.06 3.41 -6.75
C ILE A 66 3.26 4.25 -7.24
N ILE A 67 4.00 3.77 -8.24
CA ILE A 67 5.15 4.49 -8.80
C ILE A 67 4.65 5.53 -9.80
N THR A 68 4.59 6.79 -9.36
CA THR A 68 4.43 7.97 -10.22
C THR A 68 5.79 8.66 -10.37
N LEU A 69 6.30 8.73 -11.60
CA LEU A 69 7.53 9.47 -11.97
C LEU A 69 7.27 10.98 -12.07
#